data_AF-A0A9P6MI13-F1
#
_entry.id   AF-A0A9P6MI13-F1
#
_cell.length_a   1.000
_cell.length_b   1.000
_cell.length_c   1.000
_cell.angle_alpha   90.00
_cell.angle_beta   90.00
_cell.angle_gamma   90.00
#
_symmetry.space_group_name_H-M   'P 1'
#
loop_
_entity.id
_entity.type
_entity.pdbx_description
1 polymer ?
#
loop_
_entity_poly.entity_id
_entity_poly.type
_entity_poly.pdbx_seq_one_letter_code
_entity_poly.pdbx_strand_id
1 'polypeptide(L)'
;MGSGDPSDAGSPNAVYKQPAHARTLPHLHLHKPHEKNGHNDHDHDHDHHDWHGNGTQDNGNGVQIVRAPEPRSHVAMLQPMMAKGIHVEPLAGITFREDAIMTSDRRGHIKVWKRPPHHP
;
A
#
# COMPACT_ATOMS: atom_id res chain seq x y z
N MET A 1 -30.47 55.74 0.55
CA MET A 1 -31.27 55.01 1.56
C MET A 1 -31.42 53.57 1.08
N GLY A 2 -30.98 52.60 1.89
CA GLY A 2 -30.98 51.14 1.59
C GLY A 2 -29.73 50.69 0.83
N SER A 3 -28.57 50.34 1.38
CA SER A 3 -28.17 49.42 2.47
C SER A 3 -28.65 47.97 2.29
N GLY A 4 -27.72 47.06 1.99
CA GLY A 4 -27.91 45.63 2.22
C GLY A 4 -27.12 44.71 1.28
N ASP A 5 -25.79 44.64 1.44
CA ASP A 5 -25.12 43.34 1.34
C ASP A 5 -25.51 42.50 2.56
N PRO A 6 -25.69 41.19 2.38
CA PRO A 6 -25.15 40.27 3.37
C PRO A 6 -24.33 39.15 2.71
N SER A 7 -23.10 39.07 3.17
CA SER A 7 -22.34 37.83 3.32
C SER A 7 -23.22 36.69 3.84
N ASP A 8 -23.18 35.52 3.20
CA ASP A 8 -23.42 34.27 3.91
C ASP A 8 -22.31 33.27 3.62
N ALA A 9 -21.74 32.81 4.71
CA ALA A 9 -20.60 31.93 4.79
C ALA A 9 -21.10 30.58 5.33
N GLY A 10 -20.89 29.53 4.55
CA GLY A 10 -20.56 28.23 5.08
C GLY A 10 -21.69 27.25 5.41
N SER A 11 -21.40 26.02 4.95
CA SER A 11 -21.54 24.77 5.71
C SER A 11 -22.81 23.90 5.47
N PRO A 12 -22.75 22.59 5.77
CA PRO A 12 -22.50 21.58 4.75
C PRO A 12 -23.51 20.43 4.83
N ASN A 13 -24.07 19.99 3.70
CA ASN A 13 -24.88 18.77 3.68
C ASN A 13 -24.51 17.88 2.48
N ALA A 14 -23.31 17.31 2.53
CA ALA A 14 -22.99 16.12 1.75
C ALA A 14 -23.44 14.88 2.55
N VAL A 15 -24.71 14.51 2.40
CA VAL A 15 -25.23 13.22 2.88
C VAL A 15 -24.62 12.13 1.99
N TYR A 16 -23.56 11.48 2.47
CA TYR A 16 -23.04 10.27 1.84
C TYR A 16 -24.06 9.14 2.02
N LYS A 17 -24.79 8.79 0.96
CA LYS A 17 -25.63 7.59 0.92
C LYS A 17 -24.72 6.35 0.87
N GLN A 18 -24.77 5.52 1.89
CA GLN A 18 -24.19 4.17 1.89
C GLN A 18 -24.79 3.32 0.76
N PRO A 19 -23.99 2.57 -0.02
CA PRO A 19 -24.52 1.56 -0.91
C PRO A 19 -24.94 0.32 -0.11
N ALA A 20 -26.25 0.13 0.04
CA ALA A 20 -26.86 -1.08 0.57
C ALA A 20 -26.77 -2.20 -0.48
N HIS A 21 -25.75 -3.05 -0.42
CA HIS A 21 -25.77 -4.48 -0.82
C HIS A 21 -24.37 -5.10 -0.72
N ALA A 22 -23.92 -5.40 0.50
CA ALA A 22 -22.88 -6.41 0.66
C ALA A 22 -23.49 -7.77 0.27
N ARG A 23 -23.20 -8.23 -0.95
CA ARG A 23 -23.64 -9.52 -1.45
C ARG A 23 -23.00 -10.62 -0.58
N THR A 24 -23.84 -11.34 0.16
CA THR A 24 -23.49 -12.52 0.95
C THR A 24 -22.94 -13.62 0.03
N LEU A 25 -21.76 -14.15 0.35
CA LEU A 25 -21.20 -15.34 -0.31
C LEU A 25 -21.61 -16.58 0.50
N PRO A 26 -22.43 -17.51 -0.03
CA PRO A 26 -22.88 -18.67 0.71
C PRO A 26 -22.07 -19.91 0.29
N HIS A 27 -20.85 -20.13 0.80
CA HIS A 27 -20.27 -21.48 0.87
C HIS A 27 -18.97 -21.61 1.70
N LEU A 28 -18.98 -21.28 3.00
CA LEU A 28 -17.91 -21.75 3.88
C LEU A 28 -18.50 -22.45 5.11
N HIS A 29 -18.67 -23.77 5.01
CA HIS A 29 -19.02 -24.64 6.14
C HIS A 29 -17.76 -24.95 6.96
N LEU A 30 -17.51 -24.20 8.02
CA LEU A 30 -16.40 -24.43 8.96
C LEU A 30 -16.66 -25.72 9.76
N HIS A 31 -15.85 -26.76 9.54
CA HIS A 31 -15.93 -28.02 10.28
C HIS A 31 -15.26 -27.86 11.65
N LYS A 32 -15.93 -28.28 12.73
CA LYS A 32 -15.38 -28.31 14.10
C LYS A 32 -14.40 -29.48 14.25
N PRO A 33 -13.21 -29.29 14.85
CA PRO A 33 -12.29 -30.39 15.09
C PRO A 33 -12.73 -31.25 16.28
N HIS A 34 -12.54 -32.56 16.13
CA HIS A 34 -12.79 -33.63 17.10
C HIS A 34 -11.60 -33.76 18.07
N GLU A 35 -11.88 -33.82 19.37
CA GLU A 35 -10.90 -34.03 20.45
C GLU A 35 -10.44 -35.49 20.54
N LYS A 36 -9.13 -35.74 20.62
CA LYS A 36 -8.60 -37.05 21.06
C LYS A 36 -7.50 -36.85 22.09
N ASN A 37 -7.79 -37.33 23.31
CA ASN A 37 -6.85 -37.58 24.39
C ASN A 37 -5.82 -38.65 24.02
N GLY A 38 -4.59 -38.51 24.51
CA GLY A 38 -3.58 -39.56 24.50
C GLY A 38 -2.39 -39.18 25.40
N HIS A 39 -2.27 -39.90 26.53
CA HIS A 39 -1.15 -39.84 27.47
C HIS A 39 0.11 -40.49 26.88
N ASN A 40 1.30 -40.02 27.27
CA ASN A 40 2.28 -40.81 28.05
C ASN A 40 3.59 -40.02 28.25
N ASP A 41 4.00 -39.99 29.51
CA ASP A 41 5.27 -39.52 30.06
C ASP A 41 6.46 -40.27 29.43
N HIS A 42 7.66 -39.66 29.41
CA HIS A 42 8.97 -40.28 29.65
C HIS A 42 10.02 -39.16 29.74
N ASP A 43 10.50 -38.93 30.96
CA ASP A 43 11.56 -37.99 31.35
C ASP A 43 12.92 -38.37 30.76
N HIS A 44 13.66 -37.42 30.20
CA HIS A 44 15.12 -37.43 30.07
C HIS A 44 15.62 -35.98 30.16
N ASP A 45 16.12 -35.60 31.34
CA ASP A 45 16.75 -34.31 31.60
C ASP A 45 18.11 -34.23 30.89
N HIS A 46 18.26 -33.29 29.97
CA HIS A 46 19.55 -32.83 29.45
C HIS A 46 19.62 -31.31 29.64
N ASP A 47 20.45 -30.90 30.60
CA ASP A 47 20.78 -29.51 30.92
C ASP A 47 21.34 -28.79 29.68
N HIS A 48 20.47 -28.05 28.99
CA HIS A 48 20.85 -27.23 27.85
C HIS A 48 21.06 -25.79 28.34
N HIS A 49 22.29 -25.30 28.17
CA HIS A 49 22.68 -23.92 28.41
C HIS A 49 21.68 -22.93 27.78
N ASP A 50 21.04 -22.12 28.63
CA ASP A 50 20.08 -21.08 28.25
C ASP A 50 20.82 -19.83 27.75
N TRP A 51 21.05 -19.77 26.44
CA TRP A 51 21.27 -18.48 25.76
C TRP A 51 19.89 -17.89 25.45
N HIS A 52 19.44 -16.93 26.25
CA HIS A 52 18.24 -16.13 25.97
C HIS A 52 18.47 -15.15 24.81
N GLY A 53 18.87 -15.67 23.65
CA GLY A 53 18.65 -14.99 22.39
C GLY A 53 17.17 -15.11 22.07
N ASN A 54 16.50 -13.97 21.89
CA ASN A 54 15.10 -13.87 21.49
C ASN A 54 14.90 -14.47 20.08
N GLY A 55 14.98 -15.80 19.99
CA GLY A 55 14.80 -16.58 18.78
C GLY A 55 13.32 -16.91 18.66
N THR A 56 12.61 -16.16 17.83
CA THR A 56 11.38 -16.64 17.23
C THR A 56 11.69 -17.96 16.55
N GLN A 57 11.25 -19.08 17.13
CA GLN A 57 11.23 -20.39 16.48
C GLN A 57 10.39 -20.25 15.21
N ASP A 58 11.05 -20.13 14.05
CA ASP A 58 10.45 -20.28 12.73
C ASP A 58 10.15 -21.77 12.54
N ASN A 59 9.06 -22.20 13.18
CA ASN A 59 8.57 -23.56 13.10
C ASN A 59 7.75 -23.72 11.82
N GLY A 60 8.44 -23.83 10.67
CA GLY A 60 8.02 -24.57 9.47
C GLY A 60 6.68 -24.23 8.78
N ASN A 61 5.92 -23.27 9.27
CA ASN A 61 4.65 -22.84 8.73
C ASN A 61 4.79 -21.35 8.44
N GLY A 62 5.21 -21.03 7.21
CA GLY A 62 5.25 -19.66 6.70
C GLY A 62 3.86 -19.05 6.68
N VAL A 63 3.41 -18.54 7.84
CA VAL A 63 2.21 -17.75 7.96
C VAL A 63 2.48 -16.48 7.16
N GLN A 64 1.83 -16.36 6.02
CA GLN A 64 1.87 -15.14 5.21
C GLN A 64 1.24 -14.02 6.04
N ILE A 65 2.06 -13.18 6.66
CA ILE A 65 1.61 -12.00 7.41
C ILE A 65 1.14 -10.96 6.39
N VAL A 66 -0.16 -10.97 6.08
CA VAL A 66 -0.78 -9.92 5.25
C VAL A 66 -0.99 -8.67 6.10
N ARG A 67 -0.16 -7.64 5.89
CA ARG A 67 -0.34 -6.34 6.52
C ARG A 67 -1.37 -5.53 5.75
N ALA A 68 -2.29 -4.88 6.47
CA ALA A 68 -3.20 -3.91 5.86
C ALA A 68 -2.41 -2.68 5.36
N PRO A 69 -2.80 -2.06 4.25
CA PRO A 69 -2.21 -0.80 3.81
C PRO A 69 -2.52 0.33 4.79
N GLU A 70 -1.58 1.25 5.00
CA GLU A 70 -1.80 2.45 5.81
C GLU A 70 -2.99 3.27 5.26
N PRO A 71 -3.88 3.79 6.13
CA PRO A 71 -4.97 4.65 5.70
C PRO A 71 -4.46 5.89 4.96
N ARG A 72 -5.14 6.26 3.86
CA ARG A 72 -4.79 7.46 3.08
C ARG A 72 -4.83 8.75 3.90
N SER A 73 -5.61 8.81 4.98
CA SER A 73 -5.68 9.93 5.91
C SER A 73 -4.38 10.14 6.70
N HIS A 74 -3.53 9.13 6.82
CA HIS A 74 -2.25 9.19 7.55
C HIS A 74 -1.05 9.44 6.63
N VAL A 75 -1.25 9.54 5.31
CA VAL A 75 -0.18 9.71 4.33
C VAL A 75 -0.37 11.03 3.58
N ALA A 76 0.69 11.82 3.46
CA ALA A 76 0.66 13.08 2.72
C ALA A 76 0.38 12.81 1.22
N MET A 77 -0.60 13.54 0.67
CA MET A 77 -0.93 13.52 -0.75
C MET A 77 -0.13 14.62 -1.46
N LEU A 78 1.00 14.25 -2.07
CA LEU A 78 1.83 15.20 -2.82
C LEU A 78 1.19 15.58 -4.17
N GLN A 79 1.19 16.87 -4.48
CA GLN A 79 0.80 17.35 -5.80
C GLN A 79 1.98 17.19 -6.78
N PRO A 80 1.73 16.79 -8.05
CA PRO A 80 2.78 16.78 -9.06
C PRO A 80 3.28 18.19 -9.33
N MET A 81 4.60 18.37 -9.40
CA MET A 81 5.16 19.65 -9.86
C MET A 81 4.85 19.92 -11.35
N MET A 82 4.70 18.86 -12.15
CA MET A 82 4.36 18.94 -13.57
C MET A 82 3.61 17.68 -14.01
N ALA A 83 2.61 17.85 -14.88
CA ALA A 83 1.94 16.75 -15.57
C ALA A 83 1.86 17.07 -17.08
N LYS A 84 2.54 16.28 -17.91
CA LYS A 84 2.56 16.45 -19.37
C LYS A 84 2.52 15.10 -20.09
N GLY A 85 1.73 15.03 -21.16
CA GLY A 85 1.77 13.92 -22.10
C GLY A 85 3.02 14.03 -22.97
N ILE A 86 3.95 13.08 -22.82
CA ILE A 86 5.25 13.10 -23.50
C ILE A 86 5.40 12.02 -24.57
N HIS A 87 4.54 11.01 -24.59
CA HIS A 87 4.48 9.95 -25.61
C HIS A 87 3.03 9.74 -26.03
N VAL A 88 2.83 9.24 -27.25
CA VAL A 88 1.48 8.85 -27.74
C VAL A 88 1.09 7.50 -27.16
N GLU A 89 2.05 6.57 -27.10
CA GLU A 89 1.86 5.26 -26.49
C GLU A 89 2.18 5.30 -24.99
N PRO A 90 1.71 4.28 -24.22
CA PRO A 90 2.05 4.18 -22.81
C PRO A 90 3.56 4.18 -22.57
N LEU A 91 3.99 5.00 -21.61
CA LEU A 91 5.37 5.04 -21.15
C LEU A 91 5.78 3.65 -20.65
N ALA A 92 6.92 3.17 -21.12
CA ALA A 92 7.49 1.87 -20.78
C ALA A 92 8.76 1.99 -19.93
N GLY A 93 9.44 3.14 -19.95
CA GLY A 93 10.65 3.35 -19.17
C GLY A 93 11.02 4.82 -18.95
N ILE A 94 11.72 5.07 -17.86
CA ILE A 94 12.37 6.34 -17.53
C ILE A 94 13.77 6.06 -16.97
N THR A 95 14.76 6.83 -17.38
CA THR A 95 16.14 6.71 -16.90
C THR A 95 16.72 8.09 -16.67
N PHE A 96 17.33 8.27 -15.50
CA PHE A 96 18.04 9.50 -15.15
C PHE A 96 19.53 9.31 -15.41
N ARG A 97 20.11 10.23 -16.18
CA ARG A 97 21.55 10.33 -16.41
C ARG A 97 22.06 11.67 -15.86
N GLU A 98 23.37 11.81 -15.83
CA GLU A 98 24.03 13.06 -15.42
C GLU A 98 23.53 14.24 -16.25
N ASP A 99 23.46 14.10 -17.57
CA ASP A 99 23.23 15.20 -18.51
C ASP A 99 21.80 15.25 -19.09
N ALA A 100 20.99 14.21 -18.85
CA ALA A 100 19.67 14.07 -19.45
C ALA A 100 18.74 13.15 -18.66
N ILE A 101 17.45 13.24 -18.97
CA ILE A 101 16.44 12.23 -18.67
C ILE A 101 16.09 11.53 -19.98
N MET A 102 15.99 10.21 -19.98
CA MET A 102 15.57 9.42 -21.13
C MET A 102 14.24 8.76 -20.82
N THR A 103 13.33 8.74 -21.79
CA THR A 103 12.00 8.13 -21.66
C THR A 103 11.73 7.26 -22.88
N SER A 104 11.11 6.11 -22.69
CA SER A 104 10.73 5.20 -23.77
C SER A 104 9.25 4.81 -23.69
N ASP A 105 8.61 4.64 -24.84
CA ASP A 105 7.25 4.10 -24.95
C ASP A 105 7.25 2.61 -25.34
N ARG A 106 6.07 1.97 -25.35
CA ARG A 106 5.93 0.54 -25.71
C ARG A 106 6.26 0.21 -27.17
N ARG A 107 6.32 1.20 -28.06
CA ARG A 107 6.75 1.02 -29.46
C ARG A 107 8.27 1.14 -29.61
N GLY A 108 8.98 1.51 -28.55
CA GLY A 108 10.42 1.70 -28.55
C GLY A 108 10.86 3.10 -28.95
N HIS A 109 9.97 4.09 -29.01
CA HIS A 109 10.39 5.46 -29.24
C HIS A 109 11.10 6.02 -28.02
N ILE A 110 12.32 6.52 -28.20
CA ILE A 110 13.13 7.09 -27.13
C ILE A 110 13.17 8.61 -27.28
N LYS A 111 12.81 9.34 -26.21
CA LYS A 111 12.98 10.80 -26.11
C LYS A 111 14.03 11.13 -25.06
N VAL A 112 14.91 12.07 -25.39
CA VAL A 112 16.00 12.54 -24.55
C VAL A 112 15.73 14.00 -24.16
N TRP A 113 15.71 14.26 -22.85
CA TRP A 113 15.43 15.56 -22.25
C TRP A 113 16.70 16.07 -21.59
N LYS A 114 17.44 16.97 -22.27
CA LYS A 114 18.67 17.54 -21.74
C LYS A 114 18.38 18.35 -20.48
N ARG A 115 19.26 18.24 -19.48
CA ARG A 115 19.19 19.12 -18.31
C ARG A 115 19.57 20.55 -18.71
N PRO A 116 19.02 21.58 -18.03
CA PRO A 116 19.53 22.94 -18.15
C PRO A 116 21.03 22.98 -17.84
N PRO A 117 21.80 23.82 -18.53
CA PRO A 117 23.21 24.02 -18.21
C PRO A 117 23.34 24.60 -16.79
N HIS A 118 24.36 24.18 -16.06
CA HIS A 118 24.75 24.89 -14.85
C HIS A 118 25.30 26.25 -15.27
N HIS A 119 24.66 27.33 -14.85
CA HIS A 119 25.24 28.66 -15.02
C HIS A 119 26.37 28.82 -13.98
N PRO A 120 27.57 29.31 -14.36
CA PRO A 120 28.65 29.56 -13.41
C PRO A 120 28.33 30.72 -12.46
#